data_AF-R5CFV6-F1
#
_entry.id   AF-R5CFV6-F1
#
_cell.length_a   1.000
_cell.length_b   1.000
_cell.length_c   1.000
_cell.angle_alpha   90.00
_cell.angle_beta   90.00
_cell.angle_gamma   90.00
#
_symmetry.space_group_name_H-M   'P 1'
#
loop_
_entity.id
_entity.type
_entity.pdbx_description
1 polymer ?
#
loop_
_entity_poly.entity_id
_entity_poly.type
_entity_poly.pdbx_seq_one_letter_code
_entity_poly.pdbx_strand_id
1 'polypeptide(L)'
;MKQKERKVWDLVFPDFPERESEQENIHRAFEGKIPDFFADQLTNRELEDFLAHYDECRECRDELSIQYLIHTGLARLETGEVFNLQKELAAYVALERGRLFRRERNVKLTALYELFTLLAFAGAVAACYVLGIV
;
A
#
# COMPACT_ATOMS: atom_id res chain seq x y z
N MET A 1 20.46 33.52 -11.85
CA MET A 1 20.03 34.16 -10.59
C MET A 1 19.81 33.19 -9.41
N LYS A 2 19.62 31.87 -9.64
CA LYS A 2 19.35 30.87 -8.57
C LYS A 2 20.48 30.59 -7.55
N GLN A 3 21.72 31.01 -7.81
CA GLN A 3 22.86 30.68 -6.93
C GLN A 3 23.06 31.71 -5.79
N LYS A 4 22.59 32.94 -5.99
CA LYS A 4 22.76 34.03 -5.01
C LYS A 4 21.81 33.90 -3.83
N GLU A 5 20.61 33.38 -4.06
CA GLU A 5 19.60 33.19 -3.02
C GLU A 5 19.99 32.09 -2.05
N ARG A 6 20.52 30.95 -2.53
CA ARG A 6 20.95 29.82 -1.70
C ARG A 6 21.90 30.24 -0.56
N LYS A 7 22.92 31.06 -0.88
CA LYS A 7 23.88 31.57 0.10
C LYS A 7 23.27 32.56 1.11
N VAL A 8 22.22 33.27 0.72
CA VAL A 8 21.53 34.20 1.62
C VAL A 8 20.69 33.41 2.62
N TRP A 9 19.98 32.37 2.17
CA TRP A 9 19.22 31.49 3.06
C TRP A 9 20.13 30.77 4.08
N ASP A 10 21.32 30.30 3.66
CA ASP A 10 22.31 29.67 4.55
C ASP A 10 22.89 30.64 5.60
N LEU A 11 22.96 31.95 5.30
CA LEU A 11 23.45 32.99 6.22
C LEU A 11 22.38 33.49 7.20
N VAL A 12 21.10 33.44 6.80
CA VAL A 12 19.98 33.95 7.60
C VAL A 12 19.41 32.87 8.52
N PHE A 13 19.50 31.59 8.15
CA PHE A 13 18.94 30.48 8.92
C PHE A 13 19.95 29.31 9.03
N PRO A 14 21.01 29.44 9.85
CA PRO A 14 22.03 28.41 10.01
C PRO A 14 21.51 27.13 10.69
N ASP A 15 20.42 27.23 11.46
CA ASP A 15 19.75 26.11 12.16
C ASP A 15 18.35 25.85 11.58
N PHE A 16 18.21 25.87 10.25
CA PHE A 16 16.92 25.53 9.62
C PHE A 16 16.55 24.09 10.01
N PRO A 17 15.37 23.83 10.59
CA PRO A 17 15.06 22.55 11.21
C PRO A 17 14.92 21.47 10.13
N GLU A 18 15.88 20.54 10.08
CA GLU A 18 15.86 19.35 9.19
C GLU A 18 14.53 18.58 9.24
N ARG A 19 13.82 18.67 10.37
CA ARG A 19 12.52 18.04 10.63
C ARG A 19 11.40 18.45 9.65
N GLU A 20 11.46 19.64 9.06
CA GLU A 20 10.45 20.12 8.10
C GLU A 20 10.62 19.46 6.73
N SER A 21 11.87 19.23 6.30
CA SER A 21 12.17 18.56 5.03
C SER A 21 11.84 17.07 5.02
N GLU A 22 11.94 16.39 6.16
CA GLU A 22 11.67 14.95 6.26
C GLU A 22 10.16 14.67 6.20
N GLN A 23 9.34 15.46 6.90
CA GLN A 23 7.88 15.31 6.86
C GLN A 23 7.30 15.64 5.49
N GLU A 24 7.80 16.68 4.83
CA GLU A 24 7.39 17.03 3.46
C GLU A 24 7.70 15.89 2.47
N ASN A 25 8.84 15.21 2.64
CA ASN A 25 9.17 14.05 1.80
C ASN A 25 8.23 12.87 2.02
N ILE A 26 7.78 12.62 3.26
CA ILE A 26 6.85 11.52 3.57
C ILE A 26 5.46 11.79 2.95
N HIS A 27 4.94 13.01 3.10
CA HIS A 27 3.63 13.38 2.53
C HIS A 27 3.68 13.33 1.00
N ARG A 28 4.75 13.84 0.39
CA ARG A 28 4.93 13.78 -1.06
C ARG A 28 5.07 12.35 -1.58
N ALA A 29 5.73 11.47 -0.82
CA ALA A 29 5.82 10.05 -1.17
C ALA A 29 4.45 9.34 -1.08
N PHE A 30 3.61 9.72 -0.10
CA PHE A 30 2.23 9.26 -0.02
C PHE A 30 1.41 9.73 -1.23
N GLU A 31 1.43 11.04 -1.53
CA GLU A 31 0.73 11.63 -2.68
C GLU A 31 1.09 10.95 -4.00
N GLY A 32 2.38 10.68 -4.20
CA GLY A 32 2.87 10.00 -5.40
C GLY A 32 2.32 8.58 -5.59
N LYS A 33 1.91 7.91 -4.50
CA LYS A 33 1.38 6.54 -4.51
C LYS A 33 -0.14 6.49 -4.68
N ILE A 34 -0.85 7.61 -4.59
CA ILE A 34 -2.32 7.63 -4.69
C ILE A 34 -2.84 7.09 -6.05
N PRO A 35 -2.27 7.44 -7.20
CA PRO A 35 -2.71 6.89 -8.49
C PRO A 35 -2.53 5.36 -8.55
N ASP A 36 -1.40 4.85 -8.06
CA ASP A 36 -1.11 3.41 -8.02
C ASP A 36 -2.02 2.68 -7.02
N PHE A 37 -2.40 3.34 -5.94
CA PHE A 37 -3.41 2.86 -4.99
C PHE A 37 -4.77 2.70 -5.68
N PHE A 38 -5.25 3.71 -6.41
CA PHE A 38 -6.52 3.60 -7.15
C PHE A 38 -6.49 2.57 -8.27
N ALA A 39 -5.31 2.34 -8.86
CA ALA A 39 -5.10 1.35 -9.92
C ALA A 39 -4.82 -0.08 -9.40
N ASP A 40 -4.77 -0.31 -8.08
CA ASP A 40 -4.39 -1.60 -7.46
C ASP A 40 -3.00 -2.11 -7.94
N GLN A 41 -2.04 -1.19 -8.11
CA GLN A 41 -0.68 -1.48 -8.58
C GLN A 41 0.38 -1.46 -7.48
N LEU A 42 0.02 -1.06 -6.26
CA LEU A 42 0.93 -1.11 -5.13
C LEU A 42 1.27 -2.56 -4.75
N THR A 43 2.55 -2.81 -4.45
CA THR A 43 2.94 -4.09 -3.85
C THR A 43 2.38 -4.22 -2.43
N ASN A 44 2.29 -5.44 -1.89
CA ASN A 44 1.75 -5.65 -0.55
C ASN A 44 2.45 -4.81 0.52
N ARG A 45 3.79 -4.69 0.46
CA ARG A 45 4.57 -3.88 1.40
C ARG A 45 4.27 -2.40 1.24
N GLU A 46 4.22 -1.91 0.01
CA GLU A 46 3.93 -0.50 -0.25
C GLU A 46 2.52 -0.11 0.14
N LEU A 47 1.55 -1.01 -0.05
CA LEU A 47 0.17 -0.82 0.36
C LEU A 47 0.04 -0.85 1.89
N GLU A 48 0.77 -1.73 2.58
CA GLU A 48 0.82 -1.76 4.04
C GLU A 48 1.41 -0.46 4.61
N ASP A 49 2.55 0.00 4.10
CA ASP A 49 3.17 1.27 4.48
C ASP A 49 2.26 2.47 4.20
N PHE A 50 1.60 2.47 3.04
CA PHE A 50 0.66 3.51 2.64
C PHE A 50 -0.54 3.59 3.59
N LEU A 51 -1.12 2.44 3.94
CA LEU A 51 -2.27 2.36 4.84
C LEU A 51 -1.90 2.68 6.29
N ALA A 52 -0.68 2.34 6.72
CA ALA A 52 -0.17 2.73 8.03
C ALA A 52 -0.04 4.25 8.13
N HIS A 53 0.54 4.90 7.12
CA HIS A 53 0.64 6.37 7.09
C HIS A 53 -0.74 7.04 7.02
N TYR A 54 -1.68 6.48 6.25
CA TYR A 54 -3.07 6.95 6.18
C TYR A 54 -3.77 6.98 7.55
N ASP A 55 -3.51 6.00 8.43
CA ASP A 55 -4.13 5.93 9.76
C ASP A 55 -3.55 6.97 10.72
N GLU A 56 -2.27 7.30 10.57
CA GLU A 56 -1.55 8.20 11.47
C GLU A 56 -1.61 9.67 11.04
N CYS A 57 -1.66 9.94 9.72
CA CYS A 57 -1.61 11.29 9.18
C CYS A 57 -2.97 11.77 8.66
N ARG A 58 -3.54 12.76 9.36
CA ARG A 58 -4.80 13.40 8.96
C ARG A 58 -4.69 14.14 7.63
N GLU A 59 -3.58 14.82 7.38
CA GLU A 59 -3.39 15.62 6.15
C GLU A 59 -3.41 14.72 4.91
N CYS A 60 -2.65 13.63 4.93
CA CYS A 60 -2.63 12.65 3.84
C CYS A 60 -3.99 11.94 3.65
N ARG A 61 -4.75 11.71 4.74
CA ARG A 61 -6.11 11.18 4.64
C ARG A 61 -7.06 12.17 3.94
N ASP A 62 -6.99 13.44 4.32
CA ASP A 62 -7.82 14.49 3.75
C ASP A 62 -7.47 14.67 2.26
N GLU A 63 -6.18 14.61 1.90
CA GLU A 63 -5.71 14.61 0.50
C GLU A 63 -6.22 13.40 -0.30
N LEU A 64 -6.12 12.18 0.24
CA LEU A 64 -6.67 10.98 -0.41
C LEU A 64 -8.17 11.10 -0.66
N SER A 65 -8.90 11.72 0.28
CA SER A 65 -10.35 11.94 0.13
C SER A 65 -10.68 12.92 -1.00
N ILE A 66 -9.88 13.97 -1.18
CA ILE A 66 -10.02 14.93 -2.27
C ILE A 66 -9.70 14.26 -3.61
N GLN A 67 -8.61 13.49 -3.69
CA GLN A 67 -8.25 12.79 -4.92
C GLN A 67 -9.27 11.71 -5.30
N TYR A 68 -9.82 11.01 -4.30
CA TYR A 68 -10.92 10.06 -4.52
C TYR A 68 -12.18 10.75 -5.03
N LEU A 69 -12.53 11.93 -4.48
CA LEU A 69 -13.62 12.77 -4.98
C LEU A 69 -13.42 13.16 -6.44
N ILE A 70 -12.21 13.55 -6.84
CA ILE A 70 -11.93 13.92 -8.25
C ILE A 70 -12.06 12.68 -9.13
N HIS A 71 -11.51 11.55 -8.68
CA HIS A 71 -11.51 10.29 -9.40
C HIS A 71 -12.92 9.71 -9.61
N THR A 72 -13.78 9.75 -8.58
CA THR A 72 -15.12 9.12 -8.60
C THR A 72 -16.27 10.10 -8.78
N GLY A 73 -16.12 11.33 -8.30
CA GLY A 73 -17.14 12.38 -8.31
C GLY A 73 -17.46 12.89 -9.70
N LEU A 74 -16.48 12.92 -10.62
CA LEU A 74 -16.76 13.25 -12.03
C LEU A 74 -17.72 12.24 -12.67
N ALA A 75 -17.54 10.95 -12.40
CA ALA A 75 -18.37 9.89 -12.97
C ALA A 75 -19.81 9.85 -12.41
N ARG A 76 -20.02 10.43 -11.22
CA ARG A 76 -21.30 10.40 -10.49
C ARG A 76 -22.15 11.66 -10.66
N LEU A 77 -21.53 12.79 -11.03
CA LEU A 77 -22.25 14.00 -11.43
C LEU A 77 -23.14 13.77 -12.66
N GLU A 78 -22.78 12.81 -13.51
CA GLU A 78 -23.58 12.41 -14.68
C GLU A 78 -24.80 11.52 -14.32
N THR A 79 -24.76 10.82 -13.18
CA THR A 79 -25.80 9.85 -12.79
C THR A 79 -26.80 10.37 -11.75
N GLY A 80 -26.44 11.44 -11.02
CA GLY A 80 -27.35 12.12 -10.07
C GLY A 80 -27.59 11.36 -8.75
N GLU A 81 -26.78 10.34 -8.44
CA GLU A 81 -26.89 9.58 -7.19
C GLU A 81 -26.29 10.33 -5.98
N VAL A 82 -26.87 10.12 -4.80
CA VAL A 82 -26.39 10.72 -3.54
C VAL A 82 -25.06 10.10 -3.13
N PHE A 83 -23.98 10.82 -3.36
CA PHE A 83 -22.62 10.39 -3.05
C PHE A 83 -22.25 10.66 -1.57
N ASN A 84 -21.95 9.60 -0.81
CA ASN A 84 -21.49 9.70 0.57
C ASN A 84 -20.00 9.35 0.66
N LEU A 85 -19.16 10.38 0.50
CA LEU A 85 -17.70 10.25 0.43
C LEU A 85 -17.11 9.39 1.54
N GLN A 86 -17.49 9.68 2.78
CA GLN A 86 -16.87 9.05 3.95
C GLN A 86 -17.14 7.55 3.98
N LYS A 87 -18.37 7.14 3.62
CA LYS A 87 -18.74 5.72 3.57
C LYS A 87 -18.06 5.00 2.41
N GLU A 88 -18.06 5.59 1.22
CA GLU A 88 -17.48 4.96 0.03
C GLU A 88 -15.97 4.83 0.13
N LEU A 89 -15.28 5.89 0.56
CA LEU A 89 -13.84 5.86 0.76
C LEU A 89 -13.46 4.86 1.86
N ALA A 90 -14.17 4.84 2.99
CA ALA A 90 -13.90 3.87 4.05
C ALA A 90 -14.13 2.42 3.57
N ALA A 91 -15.18 2.17 2.78
CA ALA A 91 -15.44 0.87 2.19
C ALA A 91 -14.33 0.47 1.20
N TYR A 92 -13.87 1.41 0.38
CA TYR A 92 -12.77 1.20 -0.58
C TYR A 92 -11.47 0.84 0.15
N VAL A 93 -11.06 1.66 1.13
CA VAL A 93 -9.86 1.39 1.95
C VAL A 93 -9.97 0.04 2.69
N ALA A 94 -11.15 -0.31 3.20
CA ALA A 94 -11.38 -1.60 3.86
C ALA A 94 -11.27 -2.79 2.89
N LEU A 95 -11.71 -2.63 1.63
CA LEU A 95 -11.58 -3.64 0.59
C LEU A 95 -10.11 -3.93 0.28
N GLU A 96 -9.32 -2.88 0.10
CA GLU A 96 -7.88 -2.96 -0.18
C GLU A 96 -7.10 -3.55 1.00
N ARG A 97 -7.47 -3.19 2.25
CA ARG A 97 -6.97 -3.90 3.45
C ARG A 97 -7.29 -5.39 3.44
N GLY A 98 -8.52 -5.75 3.09
CA GLY A 98 -8.94 -7.15 3.01
C GLY A 98 -8.15 -7.96 1.98
N ARG A 99 -7.68 -7.32 0.90
CA ARG A 99 -6.86 -7.94 -0.14
C ARG A 99 -5.46 -8.30 0.35
N LEU A 100 -4.82 -7.47 1.19
CA LEU A 100 -3.54 -7.79 1.84
C LEU A 100 -3.63 -9.11 2.62
N PHE A 101 -4.60 -9.20 3.54
CA PHE A 101 -4.78 -10.39 4.38
C PHE A 101 -5.12 -11.64 3.56
N ARG A 102 -5.87 -11.50 2.47
CA ARG A 102 -6.25 -12.63 1.62
C ARG A 102 -5.06 -13.15 0.80
N ARG A 103 -4.20 -12.26 0.29
CA ARG A 103 -3.00 -12.66 -0.47
C ARG A 103 -1.96 -13.32 0.42
N GLU A 104 -1.67 -12.75 1.60
CA GLU A 104 -0.71 -13.37 2.53
C GLU A 104 -1.13 -14.76 2.99
N ARG A 105 -2.42 -14.92 3.32
CA ARG A 105 -2.96 -16.22 3.73
C ARG A 105 -2.85 -17.25 2.62
N ASN A 106 -3.13 -16.85 1.38
CA ASN A 106 -3.03 -17.75 0.23
C ASN A 106 -1.59 -18.18 -0.06
N VAL A 107 -0.61 -17.27 0.07
CA VAL A 107 0.82 -17.61 -0.10
C VAL A 107 1.29 -18.61 0.97
N LYS A 108 0.94 -18.38 2.23
CA LYS A 108 1.27 -19.30 3.34
C LYS A 108 0.64 -20.69 3.14
N LEU A 109 -0.60 -20.73 2.67
CA LEU A 109 -1.28 -21.98 2.35
C LEU A 109 -0.59 -22.73 1.20
N THR A 110 -0.23 -22.05 0.10
CA THR A 110 0.49 -22.67 -1.02
C THR A 110 1.80 -23.30 -0.56
N ALA A 111 2.60 -22.59 0.24
CA ALA A 111 3.86 -23.11 0.76
C ALA A 111 3.68 -24.36 1.66
N LEU A 112 2.63 -24.39 2.48
CA LEU A 112 2.30 -25.57 3.30
C LEU A 112 1.88 -26.77 2.43
N TYR A 113 1.11 -26.54 1.37
CA TYR A 113 0.73 -27.59 0.43
C TYR A 113 1.94 -28.18 -0.30
N GLU A 114 2.90 -27.35 -0.71
CA GLU A 114 4.15 -27.81 -1.34
C GLU A 114 4.98 -28.68 -0.38
N LEU A 115 5.10 -28.28 0.89
CA LEU A 115 5.79 -29.10 1.89
C LEU A 115 5.10 -30.46 2.09
N PHE A 116 3.77 -30.46 2.17
CA PHE A 116 2.98 -31.67 2.37
C PHE A 116 3.12 -32.65 1.20
N THR A 117 3.08 -32.18 -0.05
CA THR A 117 3.24 -33.04 -1.23
C THR A 117 4.64 -33.65 -1.32
N LEU A 118 5.69 -32.89 -0.98
CA LEU A 118 7.06 -33.40 -0.92
C LEU A 118 7.25 -34.49 0.14
N LEU A 119 6.71 -34.27 1.34
CA LEU A 119 6.76 -35.27 2.42
C LEU A 119 6.00 -36.55 2.07
N ALA A 120 4.80 -36.41 1.50
CA ALA A 120 3.99 -37.55 1.06
C ALA A 120 4.70 -38.36 -0.04
N PHE A 121 5.31 -37.67 -1.02
CA PHE A 121 6.07 -38.31 -2.09
C PHE A 121 7.30 -39.05 -1.56
N ALA A 122 8.10 -38.40 -0.71
CA ALA A 122 9.27 -39.03 -0.09
C ALA A 122 8.87 -40.26 0.74
N GLY A 123 7.76 -40.17 1.50
CA GLY A 123 7.22 -41.29 2.26
C GLY A 123 6.77 -42.46 1.38
N ALA A 124 6.11 -42.18 0.25
CA ALA A 124 5.70 -43.22 -0.71
C ALA A 124 6.91 -43.93 -1.34
N VAL A 125 7.95 -43.18 -1.74
CA VAL A 125 9.18 -43.76 -2.28
C VAL A 125 9.88 -44.65 -1.24
N ALA A 126 10.00 -44.19 0.00
CA ALA A 126 10.58 -44.98 1.09
C ALA A 126 9.77 -46.27 1.35
N ALA A 127 8.44 -46.20 1.31
CA ALA A 127 7.58 -47.37 1.48
C ALA A 127 7.76 -48.38 0.33
N CYS A 128 7.82 -47.93 -0.93
CA CYS A 128 8.08 -48.80 -2.08
C CYS A 128 9.43 -49.53 -1.97
N TYR A 129 10.46 -48.84 -1.48
CA TYR A 129 11.78 -49.42 -1.25
C TYR A 129 11.77 -50.50 -0.16
N VAL A 130 11.09 -50.24 0.97
CA VAL A 130 10.96 -51.22 2.07
C VAL A 130 10.15 -52.44 1.67
N LEU A 131 9.13 -52.26 0.83
CA LEU A 131 8.30 -53.35 0.32
C LEU A 131 8.99 -54.18 -0.78
N GLY A 132 10.19 -53.80 -1.22
CA GLY A 132 10.93 -54.52 -2.26
C GLY A 132 10.28 -54.45 -3.64
N ILE A 133 9.45 -53.42 -3.87
CA ILE A 133 8.80 -53.17 -5.17
C ILE A 133 9.78 -52.49 -6.14
N VAL A 134 10.86 -51.90 -5.60
CA VAL A 134 11.96 -51.21 -6.32
C VAL A 134 13.29 -51.80 -5.92
#